data_AF-A0AAX6MIK6-F1
#
_entry.id   AF-A0AAX6MIK6-F1
#
_cell.length_a   1.000
_cell.length_b   1.000
_cell.length_c   1.000
_cell.angle_alpha   90.00
_cell.angle_beta   90.00
_cell.angle_gamma   90.00
#
_symmetry.space_group_name_H-M   'P 1'
#
loop_
_entity.id
_entity.type
_entity.pdbx_description
1 polymer ?
#
loop_
_entity_poly.entity_id
_entity_poly.type
_entity_poly.pdbx_seq_one_letter_code
_entity_poly.pdbx_strand_id
1 'polypeptide(L)'
;MAAILDNVDRDIAYFICQWGLGEDLGEWAPPIGNVYRISNDIYNSWRSVWRITNQVVPFYRSTSVGAYPDMDMLIVGLNALSLEEERFHFGMWAINKSPLNIGAPTDPKLTPAASFDVLRNEEVIAINQDSLGKQARLIRRYTEEEWDIWAGELSGSRVVLGIANWKNDSQTVEFDLSAVNVSEAQARDVWAAKDIGTISGVQKLELAGHEMRLLVLSDIVAPTSSPTSKGYYSVENATLSGNAKKVSCDDAECAPAGSKISIAVQGAKATFGSVVASSEGKKLVGVDFINYELALDSAWDWGSNTRNMTIAVNDGDPKRWAFPISGGDWFESDRLFIEVDGFVVGENQVVFATSGNVPAPDLVGFEVFE
;
A
#
# COMPACT_ATOMS: atom_id res chain seq x y z
N MET A 1 -23.80 10.35 19.13
CA MET A 1 -22.61 10.59 19.97
C MET A 1 -21.93 11.88 19.54
N ALA A 2 -21.40 11.97 18.31
CA ALA A 2 -20.75 13.17 17.76
C ALA A 2 -21.50 14.48 18.06
N ALA A 3 -22.79 14.57 17.70
CA ALA A 3 -23.60 15.76 17.99
C ALA A 3 -23.70 16.14 19.49
N ILE A 4 -23.52 15.21 20.42
CA ILE A 4 -23.47 15.53 21.86
C ILE A 4 -22.09 16.06 22.24
N LEU A 5 -21.02 15.52 21.65
CA LEU A 5 -19.65 16.00 21.85
C LEU A 5 -19.47 17.41 21.29
N ASP A 6 -20.05 17.72 20.14
CA ASP A 6 -19.99 19.07 19.53
C ASP A 6 -20.67 20.16 20.38
N ASN A 7 -21.55 19.77 21.30
CA ASN A 7 -22.28 20.68 22.18
C ASN A 7 -21.58 20.94 23.53
N VAL A 8 -20.41 20.35 23.77
CA VAL A 8 -19.62 20.64 24.98
C VAL A 8 -18.59 21.73 24.72
N ASP A 9 -18.37 22.62 25.69
CA ASP A 9 -17.34 23.68 25.64
C ASP A 9 -15.95 23.12 25.99
N ARG A 10 -15.54 22.09 25.25
CA ARG A 10 -14.24 21.42 25.38
C ARG A 10 -13.93 20.64 24.10
N ASP A 11 -12.76 20.84 23.52
CA ASP A 11 -12.28 20.03 22.40
C ASP A 11 -12.17 18.56 22.80
N ILE A 12 -12.82 17.67 22.04
CA ILE A 12 -12.78 16.23 22.23
C ILE A 12 -12.46 15.59 20.88
N ALA A 13 -11.33 14.88 20.79
CA ALA A 13 -11.05 14.02 19.66
C ALA A 13 -11.92 12.74 19.76
N TYR A 14 -12.73 12.48 18.75
CA TYR A 14 -13.60 11.30 18.72
C TYR A 14 -13.00 10.18 17.88
N PHE A 15 -12.66 9.07 18.56
CA PHE A 15 -12.14 7.85 17.96
C PHE A 15 -13.29 6.86 17.75
N ILE A 16 -13.63 6.56 16.50
CA ILE A 16 -14.64 5.58 16.12
C ILE A 16 -13.96 4.20 16.07
N CYS A 17 -14.36 3.28 16.94
CA CYS A 17 -13.83 1.93 16.99
C CYS A 17 -14.90 0.91 16.58
N GLN A 18 -14.93 0.55 15.30
CA GLN A 18 -15.90 -0.39 14.74
C GLN A 18 -15.25 -1.58 14.00
N TRP A 19 -13.91 -1.61 13.92
CA TRP A 19 -13.10 -2.66 13.31
C TRP A 19 -13.02 -2.69 11.78
N GLY A 20 -13.31 -1.59 11.09
CA GLY A 20 -13.30 -1.59 9.63
C GLY A 20 -14.50 -2.31 8.99
N LEU A 21 -15.53 -2.63 9.77
CA LEU A 21 -16.76 -3.25 9.30
C LEU A 21 -17.68 -2.25 8.57
N GLY A 22 -18.34 -2.74 7.53
CA GLY A 22 -19.25 -1.96 6.72
C GLY A 22 -18.56 -1.25 5.55
N GLU A 23 -19.35 -0.90 4.54
CA GLU A 23 -18.86 -0.29 3.31
C GLU A 23 -18.51 1.19 3.53
N ASP A 24 -17.63 1.72 2.67
CA ASP A 24 -17.33 3.15 2.53
C ASP A 24 -16.87 3.86 3.81
N LEU A 25 -16.11 3.17 4.66
CA LEU A 25 -15.57 3.73 5.91
C LEU A 25 -14.86 5.07 5.71
N GLY A 26 -14.08 5.17 4.62
CA GLY A 26 -13.38 6.39 4.27
C GLY A 26 -14.27 7.57 3.92
N GLU A 27 -15.57 7.35 3.66
CA GLU A 27 -16.52 8.41 3.30
C GLU A 27 -17.39 8.80 4.50
N TRP A 28 -18.00 7.84 5.18
CA TRP A 28 -18.99 8.15 6.21
C TRP A 28 -18.38 8.49 7.58
N ALA A 29 -17.15 8.02 7.89
CA ALA A 29 -16.55 8.26 9.20
C ALA A 29 -15.93 9.66 9.39
N PRO A 30 -15.20 10.24 8.41
CA PRO A 30 -14.59 11.57 8.56
C PRO A 30 -15.56 12.69 8.98
N PRO A 31 -16.81 12.75 8.47
CA PRO A 31 -17.78 13.76 8.92
C PRO A 31 -18.24 13.60 10.38
N ILE A 32 -17.97 12.45 11.02
CA ILE A 32 -18.51 12.08 12.34
C ILE A 32 -17.42 12.04 13.42
N GLY A 33 -16.20 11.64 13.07
CA GLY A 33 -15.11 11.45 14.03
C GLY A 33 -13.76 11.86 13.45
N ASN A 34 -12.80 12.07 14.35
CA ASN A 34 -11.46 12.52 13.95
C ASN A 34 -10.55 11.38 13.52
N VAL A 35 -10.84 10.20 14.07
CA VAL A 35 -10.04 9.00 13.93
C VAL A 35 -11.00 7.82 13.82
N TYR A 36 -10.75 6.90 12.90
CA TYR A 36 -11.64 5.77 12.66
C TYR A 36 -10.86 4.47 12.44
N ARG A 37 -11.16 3.45 13.26
CA ARG A 37 -10.54 2.13 13.19
C ARG A 37 -10.83 1.49 11.85
N ILE A 38 -9.77 1.23 11.08
CA ILE A 38 -9.85 0.67 9.74
C ILE A 38 -9.78 -0.85 9.72
N SER A 39 -9.34 -1.50 10.81
CA SER A 39 -9.18 -2.94 10.92
C SER A 39 -9.67 -3.47 12.27
N ASN A 40 -9.92 -4.79 12.33
CA ASN A 40 -9.98 -5.49 13.61
C ASN A 40 -8.61 -5.45 14.31
N ASP A 41 -8.59 -6.01 15.51
CA ASP A 41 -7.51 -5.77 16.46
C ASP A 41 -6.14 -6.23 15.93
N ILE A 42 -5.14 -5.39 16.14
CA ILE A 42 -3.75 -5.81 16.08
C ILE A 42 -3.49 -6.82 17.20
N TYR A 43 -2.55 -7.74 16.98
CA TYR A 43 -2.12 -8.70 18.00
C TYR A 43 -0.61 -8.87 17.95
N ASN A 44 -0.04 -9.47 18.99
CA ASN A 44 1.41 -9.58 19.21
C ASN A 44 2.11 -10.53 18.21
N SER A 45 2.10 -10.17 16.92
CA SER A 45 2.67 -10.94 15.82
C SER A 45 2.95 -10.03 14.62
N TRP A 46 4.11 -10.20 13.98
CA TRP A 46 4.49 -9.53 12.74
C TRP A 46 3.44 -9.63 11.63
N ARG A 47 2.70 -10.75 11.58
CA ARG A 47 1.62 -10.96 10.58
C ARG A 47 0.52 -9.91 10.65
N SER A 48 0.21 -9.42 11.85
CA SER A 48 -0.80 -8.37 12.03
C SER A 48 -0.38 -7.05 11.38
N VAL A 49 0.92 -6.72 11.42
CA VAL A 49 1.50 -5.53 10.79
C VAL A 49 1.29 -5.58 9.28
N TRP A 50 1.62 -6.72 8.65
CA TRP A 50 1.37 -6.94 7.22
C TRP A 50 -0.12 -6.83 6.86
N ARG A 51 -0.99 -7.51 7.62
CA ARG A 51 -2.44 -7.52 7.37
C ARG A 51 -3.05 -6.11 7.42
N ILE A 52 -2.72 -5.34 8.45
CA ILE A 52 -3.25 -3.99 8.64
C ILE A 52 -2.67 -3.02 7.60
N THR A 53 -1.39 -3.17 7.25
CA THR A 53 -0.76 -2.38 6.17
C THR A 53 -1.46 -2.57 4.82
N ASN A 54 -1.97 -3.76 4.53
CA ASN A 54 -2.75 -4.00 3.30
C ASN A 54 -4.19 -3.49 3.38
N GLN A 55 -4.71 -3.19 4.57
CA GLN A 55 -6.05 -2.62 4.77
C GLN A 55 -6.04 -1.09 4.72
N VAL A 56 -4.92 -0.44 5.06
CA VAL A 56 -4.81 1.03 5.07
C VAL A 56 -4.62 1.63 3.67
N VAL A 57 -4.29 0.81 2.67
CA VAL A 57 -3.95 1.27 1.31
C VAL A 57 -4.96 2.26 0.72
N PRO A 58 -6.28 2.02 0.68
CA PRO A 58 -7.21 2.92 0.00
C PRO A 58 -7.45 4.25 0.74
N PHE A 59 -7.09 4.33 2.03
CA PHE A 59 -7.42 5.48 2.86
C PHE A 59 -6.61 6.74 2.51
N TYR A 60 -5.65 6.69 1.58
CA TYR A 60 -4.98 7.90 1.11
C TYR A 60 -5.95 8.90 0.46
N ARG A 61 -7.11 8.41 0.01
CA ARG A 61 -8.18 9.21 -0.60
C ARG A 61 -8.94 10.06 0.42
N SER A 62 -9.07 9.57 1.65
CA SER A 62 -9.89 10.18 2.72
C SER A 62 -9.07 10.75 3.88
N THR A 63 -7.82 10.33 4.03
CA THR A 63 -6.93 10.84 5.08
C THR A 63 -6.65 12.31 4.87
N SER A 64 -7.00 13.12 5.87
CA SER A 64 -6.81 14.56 5.86
C SER A 64 -6.70 15.11 7.28
N VAL A 65 -6.36 16.40 7.41
CA VAL A 65 -6.25 17.03 8.73
C VAL A 65 -7.59 16.92 9.46
N GLY A 66 -7.59 16.18 10.57
CA GLY A 66 -8.78 15.95 11.38
C GLY A 66 -9.58 14.71 10.99
N ALA A 67 -9.10 13.89 10.06
CA ALA A 67 -9.68 12.61 9.65
C ALA A 67 -8.57 11.59 9.35
N TYR A 68 -8.29 10.70 10.31
CA TYR A 68 -7.16 9.79 10.23
C TYR A 68 -7.58 8.32 10.35
N PRO A 69 -7.09 7.43 9.46
CA PRO A 69 -7.31 6.00 9.59
C PRO A 69 -6.54 5.46 10.80
N ASP A 70 -7.23 4.75 11.69
CA ASP A 70 -6.64 4.12 12.86
C ASP A 70 -6.29 2.67 12.56
N MET A 71 -4.99 2.43 12.44
CA MET A 71 -4.37 1.13 12.25
C MET A 71 -4.24 0.34 13.57
N ASP A 72 -4.92 0.78 14.64
CA ASP A 72 -4.89 0.23 15.99
C ASP A 72 -3.59 0.54 16.77
N MET A 73 -3.58 0.19 18.06
CA MET A 73 -2.50 0.51 19.00
C MET A 73 -1.14 -0.07 18.61
N LEU A 74 -0.07 0.58 19.04
CA LEU A 74 1.30 0.11 18.82
C LEU A 74 1.62 -1.09 19.70
N ILE A 75 2.23 -2.12 19.11
CA ILE A 75 2.77 -3.30 19.83
C ILE A 75 4.28 -3.18 20.13
N VAL A 76 4.88 -2.01 19.87
CA VAL A 76 6.27 -1.67 20.22
C VAL A 76 6.46 -1.78 21.74
N GLY A 77 7.47 -2.52 22.19
CA GLY A 77 7.79 -2.68 23.60
C GLY A 77 7.01 -3.79 24.31
N LEU A 78 6.23 -4.59 23.58
CA LEU A 78 5.52 -5.76 24.11
C LEU A 78 6.34 -7.07 24.06
N ASN A 79 7.60 -7.02 23.63
CA ASN A 79 8.45 -8.18 23.37
C ASN A 79 7.83 -9.17 22.35
N ALA A 80 7.03 -8.66 21.42
CA ALA A 80 6.36 -9.43 20.37
C ALA A 80 7.08 -9.39 19.02
N LEU A 81 7.91 -8.36 18.83
CA LEU A 81 8.59 -8.03 17.58
C LEU A 81 10.10 -7.92 17.83
N SER A 82 10.90 -8.14 16.78
CA SER A 82 12.31 -7.72 16.78
C SER A 82 12.44 -6.20 16.80
N LEU A 83 13.63 -5.66 17.12
CA LEU A 83 13.83 -4.20 17.12
C LEU A 83 13.63 -3.60 15.71
N GLU A 84 14.08 -4.31 14.68
CA GLU A 84 13.86 -3.96 13.28
C GLU A 84 12.37 -3.95 12.93
N GLU A 85 11.61 -4.96 13.35
CA GLU A 85 10.16 -5.01 13.18
C GLU A 85 9.44 -3.90 13.97
N GLU A 86 9.91 -3.53 15.16
CA GLU A 86 9.36 -2.40 15.93
C GLU A 86 9.56 -1.08 15.19
N ARG A 87 10.76 -0.86 14.61
CA ARG A 87 11.04 0.31 13.77
C ARG A 87 10.14 0.30 12.53
N PHE A 88 10.03 -0.82 11.84
CA PHE A 88 9.14 -0.97 10.69
C PHE A 88 7.70 -0.61 11.08
N HIS A 89 7.16 -1.23 12.13
CA HIS A 89 5.80 -1.00 12.58
C HIS A 89 5.55 0.48 12.94
N PHE A 90 6.44 1.10 13.71
CA PHE A 90 6.32 2.51 14.08
C PHE A 90 6.41 3.44 12.85
N GLY A 91 7.35 3.18 11.93
CA GLY A 91 7.51 3.92 10.69
C GLY A 91 6.30 3.78 9.75
N MET A 92 5.77 2.58 9.59
CA MET A 92 4.61 2.31 8.75
C MET A 92 3.34 3.00 9.28
N TRP A 93 3.11 2.99 10.59
CA TRP A 93 2.01 3.75 11.21
C TRP A 93 2.22 5.26 11.03
N ALA A 94 3.46 5.73 11.17
CA ALA A 94 3.79 7.14 11.04
C ALA A 94 3.54 7.68 9.62
N ILE A 95 4.00 7.01 8.57
CA ILE A 95 3.79 7.47 7.19
C ILE A 95 2.31 7.42 6.77
N ASN A 96 1.53 6.53 7.39
CA ASN A 96 0.09 6.41 7.13
C ASN A 96 -0.77 7.29 8.05
N LYS A 97 -0.17 8.17 8.86
CA LYS A 97 -0.85 9.13 9.76
C LYS A 97 -1.78 8.46 10.78
N SER A 98 -1.59 7.18 11.07
CA SER A 98 -2.31 6.49 12.13
C SER A 98 -1.93 7.10 13.48
N PRO A 99 -2.85 7.13 14.47
CA PRO A 99 -2.49 7.46 15.84
C PRO A 99 -1.33 6.59 16.34
N LEU A 100 -0.36 7.20 17.01
CA LEU A 100 0.77 6.52 17.64
C LEU A 100 0.44 6.18 19.11
N ASN A 101 -0.64 5.42 19.30
CA ASN A 101 -1.14 5.04 20.62
C ASN A 101 -0.29 3.91 21.22
N ILE A 102 0.45 4.18 22.29
CA ILE A 102 1.33 3.19 22.94
C ILE A 102 0.49 2.09 23.61
N GLY A 103 0.66 0.84 23.17
CA GLY A 103 0.04 -0.34 23.80
C GLY A 103 0.86 -0.96 24.93
N ALA A 104 2.16 -0.64 25.02
CA ALA A 104 3.06 -1.16 26.05
C ALA A 104 2.98 -0.40 27.39
N PRO A 105 3.34 -1.05 28.52
CA PRO A 105 3.48 -0.35 29.78
C PRO A 105 4.53 0.77 29.72
N THR A 106 4.22 1.97 30.21
CA THR A 106 5.19 3.07 30.27
C THR A 106 6.16 2.98 31.46
N ASP A 107 6.35 1.77 32.01
CA ASP A 107 7.31 1.49 33.08
C ASP A 107 8.64 1.01 32.46
N PRO A 108 9.76 1.73 32.67
CA PRO A 108 11.09 1.31 32.21
C PRO A 108 11.56 -0.08 32.67
N LYS A 109 10.90 -0.66 33.69
CA LYS A 109 11.18 -2.03 34.17
C LYS A 109 10.46 -3.10 33.36
N LEU A 110 9.39 -2.73 32.65
CA LEU A 110 8.54 -3.67 31.90
C LEU A 110 8.76 -3.60 30.40
N THR A 111 9.21 -2.45 29.88
CA THR A 111 9.45 -2.23 28.46
C THR A 111 10.94 -2.01 28.18
N PRO A 112 11.51 -2.68 27.16
CA PRO A 112 12.92 -2.51 26.79
C PRO A 112 13.28 -1.05 26.46
N ALA A 113 14.48 -0.62 26.86
CA ALA A 113 14.96 0.74 26.58
C ALA A 113 15.01 1.04 25.06
N ALA A 114 15.46 0.06 24.25
CA ALA A 114 15.51 0.22 22.80
C ALA A 114 14.11 0.45 22.17
N SER A 115 13.06 -0.17 22.72
CA SER A 115 11.69 0.07 22.27
C SER A 115 11.21 1.48 22.65
N PHE A 116 11.63 2.02 23.79
CA PHE A 116 11.39 3.42 24.10
C PHE A 116 12.14 4.38 23.15
N ASP A 117 13.34 4.00 22.69
CA ASP A 117 14.07 4.81 21.71
C ASP A 117 13.33 4.84 20.37
N VAL A 118 12.68 3.74 19.97
CA VAL A 118 11.77 3.73 18.80
C VAL A 118 10.60 4.68 19.03
N LEU A 119 9.88 4.54 20.15
CA LEU A 119 8.70 5.35 20.47
C LEU A 119 9.00 6.84 20.65
N ARG A 120 10.26 7.22 20.95
CA ARG A 120 10.71 8.60 21.14
C ARG A 120 11.42 9.19 19.93
N ASN A 121 11.47 8.47 18.80
CA ASN A 121 12.12 9.01 17.61
C ASN A 121 11.35 10.24 17.09
N GLU A 122 11.89 11.43 17.36
CA GLU A 122 11.25 12.70 17.04
C GLU A 122 11.06 12.93 15.55
N GLU A 123 11.91 12.36 14.69
CA GLU A 123 11.81 12.50 13.24
C GLU A 123 10.67 11.64 12.67
N VAL A 124 10.49 10.43 13.17
CA VAL A 124 9.34 9.58 12.80
C VAL A 124 8.03 10.19 13.30
N ILE A 125 8.03 10.74 14.52
CA ILE A 125 6.89 11.48 15.06
C ILE A 125 6.60 12.73 14.21
N ALA A 126 7.62 13.48 13.79
CA ALA A 126 7.44 14.64 12.94
C ALA A 126 6.85 14.29 11.57
N ILE A 127 7.19 13.11 11.01
CA ILE A 127 6.52 12.59 9.81
C ILE A 127 5.05 12.33 10.10
N ASN A 128 4.72 11.63 11.20
CA ASN A 128 3.34 11.36 11.57
C ASN A 128 2.52 12.64 11.80
N GLN A 129 3.10 13.63 12.46
CA GLN A 129 2.48 14.90 12.83
C GLN A 129 2.64 16.00 11.76
N ASP A 130 3.10 15.65 10.55
CA ASP A 130 3.29 16.62 9.48
C ASP A 130 1.98 17.35 9.14
N SER A 131 2.05 18.67 9.01
CA SER A 131 0.89 19.53 8.91
C SER A 131 0.07 19.37 7.61
N LEU A 132 0.58 18.67 6.59
CA LEU A 132 -0.23 18.32 5.42
C LEU A 132 -1.29 17.25 5.74
N GLY A 133 -1.06 16.43 6.76
CA GLY A 133 -1.98 15.35 7.14
C GLY A 133 -2.22 14.32 6.02
N LYS A 134 -1.33 14.21 5.02
CA LYS A 134 -1.50 13.30 3.88
C LYS A 134 -0.86 11.94 4.13
N GLN A 135 -1.63 10.87 3.97
CA GLN A 135 -1.12 9.49 4.01
C GLN A 135 -0.09 9.25 2.90
N ALA A 136 0.91 8.41 3.18
CA ALA A 136 1.71 7.77 2.14
C ALA A 136 0.87 6.77 1.31
N ARG A 137 1.29 6.55 0.07
CA ARG A 137 0.69 5.58 -0.86
C ARG A 137 1.65 4.43 -1.10
N LEU A 138 1.11 3.23 -1.33
CA LEU A 138 1.86 2.12 -1.90
C LEU A 138 2.15 2.43 -3.38
N ILE A 139 3.40 2.77 -3.69
CA ILE A 139 3.83 3.21 -5.03
C ILE A 139 4.16 2.03 -5.94
N ARG A 140 4.79 1.00 -5.36
CA ARG A 140 5.24 -0.18 -6.07
C ARG A 140 5.27 -1.36 -5.13
N ARG A 141 4.88 -2.52 -5.63
CA ARG A 141 4.96 -3.79 -4.91
C ARG A 141 5.76 -4.80 -5.71
N TYR A 142 6.63 -5.53 -5.04
CA TYR A 142 7.40 -6.66 -5.57
C TYR A 142 7.04 -7.91 -4.76
N THR A 143 5.94 -8.58 -5.14
CA THR A 143 5.30 -9.62 -4.30
C THR A 143 6.15 -10.86 -4.09
N GLU A 144 6.87 -11.32 -5.12
CA GLU A 144 7.70 -12.53 -5.00
C GLU A 144 9.06 -12.21 -4.40
N GLU A 145 9.54 -10.98 -4.57
CA GLU A 145 10.76 -10.47 -3.95
C GLU A 145 10.55 -9.97 -2.51
N GLU A 146 9.29 -9.85 -2.07
CA GLU A 146 8.88 -9.47 -0.72
C GLU A 146 9.37 -8.09 -0.28
N TRP A 147 9.22 -7.08 -1.14
CA TRP A 147 9.47 -5.68 -0.75
C TRP A 147 8.54 -4.68 -1.47
N ASP A 148 8.33 -3.53 -0.84
CA ASP A 148 7.44 -2.48 -1.32
C ASP A 148 8.12 -1.09 -1.29
N ILE A 149 7.66 -0.18 -2.15
CA ILE A 149 7.98 1.25 -2.12
C ILE A 149 6.73 2.02 -1.68
N TRP A 150 6.86 2.80 -0.63
CA TRP A 150 5.84 3.72 -0.12
C TRP A 150 6.32 5.15 -0.21
N ALA A 151 5.46 6.08 -0.62
CA ALA A 151 5.82 7.50 -0.62
C ALA A 151 4.63 8.39 -0.29
N GLY A 152 4.89 9.49 0.41
CA GLY A 152 3.87 10.47 0.79
C GLY A 152 4.42 11.88 0.78
N GLU A 153 3.59 12.85 0.42
CA GLU A 153 3.94 14.26 0.50
C GLU A 153 3.99 14.73 1.96
N LEU A 154 4.97 15.57 2.27
CA LEU A 154 5.11 16.26 3.54
C LEU A 154 5.16 17.78 3.31
N SER A 155 4.84 18.54 4.35
CA SER A 155 4.91 19.99 4.34
C SER A 155 6.28 20.51 3.89
N GLY A 156 6.29 21.66 3.22
CA GLY A 156 7.53 22.25 2.68
C GLY A 156 8.07 21.55 1.44
N SER A 157 7.20 20.97 0.61
CA SER A 157 7.56 20.30 -0.65
C SER A 157 8.56 19.15 -0.45
N ARG A 158 8.42 18.45 0.68
CA ARG A 158 9.21 17.26 1.01
C ARG A 158 8.42 16.00 0.68
N VAL A 159 9.13 14.88 0.57
CA VAL A 159 8.52 13.55 0.40
C VAL A 159 9.10 12.61 1.45
N VAL A 160 8.25 11.84 2.13
CA VAL A 160 8.70 10.66 2.87
C VAL A 160 8.74 9.47 1.93
N LEU A 161 9.84 8.72 1.96
CA LEU A 161 10.06 7.51 1.18
C LEU A 161 10.34 6.34 2.13
N GLY A 162 9.48 5.33 2.10
CA GLY A 162 9.61 4.09 2.85
C GLY A 162 9.94 2.92 1.93
N ILE A 163 11.10 2.30 2.10
CA ILE A 163 11.47 1.06 1.39
C ILE A 163 11.35 -0.09 2.37
N ALA A 164 10.32 -0.91 2.19
CA ALA A 164 9.90 -1.93 3.13
C ALA A 164 10.39 -3.31 2.67
N ASN A 165 11.32 -3.91 3.41
CA ASN A 165 11.68 -5.32 3.25
C ASN A 165 10.73 -6.18 4.10
N TRP A 166 9.86 -6.95 3.47
CA TRP A 166 8.95 -7.89 4.15
C TRP A 166 9.55 -9.27 4.38
N LYS A 167 10.72 -9.54 3.77
CA LYS A 167 11.44 -10.80 3.89
C LYS A 167 12.07 -10.94 5.27
N ASN A 168 12.09 -12.16 5.79
CA ASN A 168 12.78 -12.49 7.05
C ASN A 168 14.31 -12.28 6.96
N ASP A 169 14.86 -12.41 5.76
CA ASP A 169 16.30 -12.30 5.50
C ASP A 169 16.65 -10.91 4.97
N SER A 170 17.93 -10.53 5.16
CA SER A 170 18.49 -9.37 4.48
C SER A 170 18.42 -9.52 2.97
N GLN A 171 18.17 -8.43 2.26
CA GLN A 171 18.20 -8.39 0.81
C GLN A 171 18.68 -7.05 0.27
N THR A 172 19.28 -7.12 -0.92
CA THR A 172 19.59 -5.95 -1.73
C THR A 172 18.40 -5.61 -2.60
N VAL A 173 17.89 -4.39 -2.50
CA VAL A 173 16.81 -3.88 -3.34
C VAL A 173 17.33 -2.75 -4.23
N GLU A 174 16.76 -2.67 -5.44
CA GLU A 174 17.14 -1.68 -6.44
C GLU A 174 15.88 -1.03 -7.02
N PHE A 175 15.85 0.30 -7.06
CA PHE A 175 14.76 1.07 -7.65
C PHE A 175 15.27 2.41 -8.17
N ASP A 176 14.60 2.96 -9.19
CA ASP A 176 14.88 4.31 -9.68
C ASP A 176 13.99 5.34 -8.94
N LEU A 177 14.56 6.48 -8.54
CA LEU A 177 13.82 7.56 -7.86
C LEU A 177 12.65 8.10 -8.70
N SER A 178 12.68 7.96 -10.02
CA SER A 178 11.57 8.34 -10.90
C SER A 178 10.27 7.58 -10.57
N ALA A 179 10.35 6.43 -9.90
CA ALA A 179 9.18 5.71 -9.38
C ALA A 179 8.33 6.58 -8.44
N VAL A 180 8.94 7.56 -7.77
CA VAL A 180 8.28 8.54 -6.89
C VAL A 180 8.31 9.95 -7.45
N ASN A 181 8.47 10.08 -8.78
CA ASN A 181 8.53 11.35 -9.51
C ASN A 181 9.67 12.28 -9.05
N VAL A 182 10.83 11.69 -8.71
CA VAL A 182 12.05 12.40 -8.30
C VAL A 182 13.20 11.97 -9.21
N SER A 183 13.93 12.92 -9.79
CA SER A 183 15.21 12.60 -10.47
C SER A 183 16.41 12.79 -9.56
N GLU A 184 16.35 13.79 -8.68
CA GLU A 184 17.39 14.14 -7.71
C GLU A 184 16.75 14.78 -6.48
N ALA A 185 17.29 14.51 -5.28
CA ALA A 185 16.88 15.18 -4.04
C ALA A 185 18.00 15.14 -3.00
N GLN A 186 17.97 16.06 -2.04
CA GLN A 186 18.65 15.85 -0.76
C GLN A 186 17.89 14.80 0.03
N ALA A 187 18.60 13.86 0.65
CA ALA A 187 17.98 12.82 1.44
C ALA A 187 18.53 12.77 2.87
N ARG A 188 17.63 12.52 3.81
CA ARG A 188 17.92 12.27 5.22
C ARG A 188 17.41 10.90 5.61
N ASP A 189 18.28 10.06 6.17
CA ASP A 189 17.92 8.80 6.80
C ASP A 189 17.41 9.05 8.22
N VAL A 190 16.14 8.76 8.41
CA VAL A 190 15.38 9.05 9.63
C VAL A 190 15.80 8.16 10.79
N TRP A 191 16.09 6.88 10.52
CA TRP A 191 16.52 5.96 11.59
C TRP A 191 17.97 6.18 11.98
N ALA A 192 18.82 6.53 11.02
CA ALA A 192 20.22 6.88 11.29
C ALA A 192 20.40 8.31 11.80
N ALA A 193 19.35 9.13 11.81
CA ALA A 193 19.37 10.56 12.11
C ALA A 193 20.47 11.31 11.33
N LYS A 194 20.64 10.95 10.05
CA LYS A 194 21.80 11.35 9.25
C LYS A 194 21.40 11.86 7.86
N ASP A 195 21.93 13.01 7.49
CA ASP A 195 21.86 13.47 6.11
C ASP A 195 22.78 12.62 5.23
N ILE A 196 22.21 11.97 4.22
CA ILE A 196 22.95 11.12 3.28
C ILE A 196 23.41 11.91 2.03
N GLY A 197 23.00 13.17 1.92
CA GLY A 197 23.37 14.07 0.83
C GLY A 197 22.45 13.92 -0.38
N THR A 198 22.94 14.35 -1.54
CA THR A 198 22.21 14.26 -2.80
C THR A 198 22.15 12.81 -3.30
N ILE A 199 20.94 12.34 -3.60
CA ILE A 199 20.68 11.07 -4.28
C ILE A 199 20.01 11.31 -5.63
N SER A 200 20.31 10.49 -6.64
CA SER A 200 19.77 10.63 -7.99
C SER A 200 19.70 9.29 -8.72
N GLY A 201 18.73 9.12 -9.62
CA GLY A 201 18.58 7.91 -10.46
C GLY A 201 18.37 6.62 -9.66
N VAL A 202 19.01 5.54 -10.11
CA VAL A 202 18.91 4.20 -9.50
C VAL A 202 19.58 4.18 -8.11
N GLN A 203 18.79 3.82 -7.11
CA GLN A 203 19.22 3.56 -5.74
C GLN A 203 19.38 2.07 -5.52
N LYS A 204 20.45 1.69 -4.82
CA LYS A 204 20.71 0.32 -4.40
C LYS A 204 20.90 0.31 -2.88
N LEU A 205 20.01 -0.38 -2.19
CA LEU A 205 19.98 -0.43 -0.72
C LEU A 205 20.15 -1.86 -0.24
N GLU A 206 21.03 -2.04 0.75
CA GLU A 206 21.11 -3.28 1.53
C GLU A 206 20.19 -3.13 2.74
N LEU A 207 19.14 -3.96 2.82
CA LEU A 207 18.16 -3.93 3.89
C LEU A 207 18.29 -5.19 4.74
N ALA A 208 18.27 -5.04 6.06
CA ALA A 208 18.12 -6.18 6.97
C ALA A 208 16.72 -6.81 6.84
N GLY A 209 16.58 -8.05 7.30
CA GLY A 209 15.27 -8.71 7.41
C GLY A 209 14.29 -7.85 8.20
N HIS A 210 13.09 -7.65 7.65
CA HIS A 210 12.05 -6.79 8.22
C HIS A 210 12.46 -5.32 8.43
N GLU A 211 13.48 -4.83 7.73
CA GLU A 211 13.84 -3.42 7.77
C GLU A 211 12.91 -2.57 6.89
N MET A 212 12.47 -1.44 7.43
CA MET A 212 11.93 -0.34 6.64
C MET A 212 12.93 0.82 6.62
N ARG A 213 13.62 1.01 5.49
CA ARG A 213 14.40 2.24 5.29
C ARG A 213 13.44 3.40 5.17
N LEU A 214 13.62 4.42 6.00
CA LEU A 214 12.79 5.62 5.99
C LEU A 214 13.65 6.83 5.67
N LEU A 215 13.38 7.45 4.52
CA LEU A 215 14.06 8.64 4.04
C LEU A 215 13.10 9.82 3.97
N VAL A 216 13.57 11.01 4.32
CA VAL A 216 12.91 12.27 3.97
C VAL A 216 13.70 12.92 2.85
N LEU A 217 13.01 13.21 1.75
CA LEU A 217 13.54 13.88 0.58
C LEU A 217 13.16 15.36 0.61
N SER A 218 14.12 16.22 0.34
CA SER A 218 13.95 17.67 0.19
C SER A 218 14.71 18.19 -1.04
N ASP A 219 14.49 19.45 -1.40
CA ASP A 219 15.11 20.07 -2.58
C ASP A 219 14.92 19.21 -3.85
N ILE A 220 13.69 18.71 -4.02
CA ILE A 220 13.33 17.73 -5.03
C ILE A 220 13.39 18.35 -6.42
N VAL A 221 14.12 17.69 -7.31
CA VAL A 221 14.10 17.92 -8.75
C VAL A 221 13.22 16.85 -9.38
N ALA A 222 12.19 17.29 -10.10
CA ALA A 222 11.33 16.39 -10.87
C ALA A 222 12.04 15.88 -12.13
N PRO A 223 11.76 14.64 -12.57
CA PRO A 223 12.33 14.09 -13.79
C PRO A 223 11.91 14.89 -15.03
N THR A 224 12.80 14.96 -16.02
CA THR A 224 12.55 15.63 -17.31
C THR A 224 11.58 14.86 -18.21
N SER A 225 11.42 13.56 -17.95
CA SER A 225 10.46 12.67 -18.62
C SER A 225 9.98 11.61 -17.63
N SER A 226 8.70 11.28 -17.68
CA SER A 226 8.10 10.17 -16.94
C SER A 226 7.50 9.16 -17.92
N PRO A 227 7.45 7.87 -17.56
CA PRO A 227 6.79 6.85 -18.38
C PRO A 227 5.37 7.27 -18.74
N THR A 228 5.01 7.11 -20.00
CA THR A 228 3.71 7.49 -20.54
C THR A 228 2.87 6.26 -20.80
N SER A 229 1.58 6.30 -20.46
CA SER A 229 0.65 5.24 -20.82
C SER A 229 0.60 5.10 -22.35
N LYS A 230 0.66 3.85 -22.83
CA LYS A 230 0.47 3.49 -24.24
C LYS A 230 -0.99 3.17 -24.59
N GLY A 231 -1.90 3.34 -23.63
CA GLY A 231 -3.32 3.11 -23.80
C GLY A 231 -3.93 2.31 -22.65
N TYR A 232 -5.25 2.40 -22.54
CA TYR A 232 -6.04 1.70 -21.53
C TYR A 232 -6.66 0.42 -22.09
N TYR A 233 -6.34 -0.71 -21.47
CA TYR A 233 -6.88 -2.02 -21.80
C TYR A 233 -8.03 -2.34 -20.83
N SER A 234 -9.22 -1.87 -21.19
CA SER A 234 -10.45 -2.18 -20.46
C SER A 234 -10.78 -3.67 -20.54
N VAL A 235 -11.29 -4.22 -19.43
CA VAL A 235 -11.84 -5.58 -19.36
C VAL A 235 -12.94 -5.87 -20.38
N GLU A 236 -13.54 -4.84 -20.97
CA GLU A 236 -14.43 -4.95 -22.12
C GLU A 236 -13.81 -5.70 -23.30
N ASN A 237 -12.49 -5.60 -23.45
CA ASN A 237 -11.71 -6.19 -24.55
C ASN A 237 -11.13 -7.57 -24.22
N ALA A 238 -11.39 -8.12 -23.03
CA ALA A 238 -10.82 -9.40 -22.61
C ALA A 238 -11.61 -10.59 -23.19
N THR A 239 -10.87 -11.62 -23.60
CA THR A 239 -11.44 -12.96 -23.85
C THR A 239 -11.39 -13.77 -22.56
N LEU A 240 -12.53 -14.32 -22.14
CA LEU A 240 -12.67 -15.02 -20.86
C LEU A 240 -12.59 -16.54 -21.03
N SER A 241 -12.00 -17.22 -20.04
CA SER A 241 -11.99 -18.68 -19.94
C SER A 241 -12.04 -19.14 -18.49
N GLY A 242 -12.28 -20.45 -18.27
CA GLY A 242 -12.23 -21.06 -16.92
C GLY A 242 -13.25 -20.50 -15.93
N ASN A 243 -14.43 -20.10 -16.41
CA ASN A 243 -15.51 -19.49 -15.63
C ASN A 243 -15.21 -18.08 -15.06
N ALA A 244 -14.23 -17.35 -15.62
CA ALA A 244 -14.17 -15.91 -15.41
C ALA A 244 -15.49 -15.25 -15.87
N LYS A 245 -15.99 -14.28 -15.10
CA LYS A 245 -17.28 -13.63 -15.37
C LYS A 245 -17.11 -12.13 -15.45
N LYS A 246 -17.68 -11.54 -16.50
CA LYS A 246 -17.81 -10.10 -16.63
C LYS A 246 -19.00 -9.60 -15.83
N VAL A 247 -18.83 -8.47 -15.16
CA VAL A 247 -19.83 -7.80 -14.33
C VAL A 247 -19.85 -6.33 -14.74
N SER A 248 -21.01 -5.85 -15.18
CA SER A 248 -21.26 -4.41 -15.34
C SER A 248 -21.48 -3.79 -13.98
N CYS A 249 -20.99 -2.57 -13.78
CA CYS A 249 -21.17 -1.82 -12.54
C CYS A 249 -22.09 -0.62 -12.79
N ASP A 250 -22.59 -0.01 -11.72
CA ASP A 250 -23.43 1.18 -11.82
C ASP A 250 -22.60 2.42 -12.20
N ASP A 251 -23.27 3.55 -12.44
CA ASP A 251 -22.61 4.79 -12.86
C ASP A 251 -21.55 5.23 -11.82
N ALA A 252 -20.31 5.45 -12.29
CA ALA A 252 -19.12 5.82 -11.52
C ALA A 252 -18.42 4.70 -10.71
N GLU A 253 -18.99 3.49 -10.67
CA GLU A 253 -18.33 2.32 -10.10
C GLU A 253 -17.33 1.67 -11.06
N CYS A 254 -16.43 0.84 -10.53
CA CYS A 254 -15.46 0.08 -11.33
C CYS A 254 -14.67 0.96 -12.31
N ALA A 255 -14.29 2.14 -11.84
CA ALA A 255 -13.57 3.12 -12.64
C ALA A 255 -12.16 2.62 -13.02
N PRO A 256 -11.61 3.03 -14.18
CA PRO A 256 -12.24 3.89 -15.19
C PRO A 256 -13.08 3.10 -16.22
N ALA A 257 -13.20 1.76 -16.10
CA ALA A 257 -13.86 0.95 -17.12
C ALA A 257 -15.39 0.92 -17.04
N GLY A 258 -15.98 1.14 -15.85
CA GLY A 258 -17.42 0.94 -15.61
C GLY A 258 -17.84 -0.53 -15.55
N SER A 259 -16.86 -1.44 -15.55
CA SER A 259 -17.08 -2.89 -15.50
C SER A 259 -15.86 -3.58 -14.93
N LYS A 260 -16.05 -4.83 -14.50
CA LYS A 260 -15.01 -5.67 -13.93
C LYS A 260 -15.13 -7.13 -14.38
N ILE A 261 -14.06 -7.89 -14.20
CA ILE A 261 -14.05 -9.35 -14.36
C ILE A 261 -13.77 -9.97 -13.00
N SER A 262 -14.68 -10.82 -12.56
CA SER A 262 -14.45 -11.71 -11.42
C SER A 262 -13.63 -12.93 -11.86
N ILE A 263 -12.43 -13.07 -11.30
CA ILE A 263 -11.51 -14.19 -11.48
C ILE A 263 -11.51 -15.04 -10.20
N ALA A 264 -12.70 -15.52 -9.82
CA ALA A 264 -12.96 -16.07 -8.49
C ALA A 264 -12.69 -17.58 -8.33
N VAL A 265 -12.48 -18.31 -9.42
CA VAL A 265 -12.36 -19.79 -9.37
C VAL A 265 -11.10 -20.28 -10.07
N GLN A 266 -10.59 -21.41 -9.60
CA GLN A 266 -9.39 -22.03 -10.16
C GLN A 266 -9.51 -22.20 -11.67
N GLY A 267 -8.51 -21.71 -12.40
CA GLY A 267 -8.44 -21.80 -13.85
C GLY A 267 -9.16 -20.69 -14.60
N ALA A 268 -9.86 -19.77 -13.90
CA ALA A 268 -10.42 -18.57 -14.49
C ALA A 268 -9.30 -17.67 -15.04
N LYS A 269 -9.50 -17.15 -16.26
CA LYS A 269 -8.54 -16.25 -16.92
C LYS A 269 -9.24 -15.14 -17.68
N ALA A 270 -8.59 -13.97 -17.72
CA ALA A 270 -8.87 -12.89 -18.64
C ALA A 270 -7.65 -12.67 -19.55
N THR A 271 -7.85 -12.84 -20.86
CA THR A 271 -6.78 -12.73 -21.87
C THR A 271 -7.01 -11.52 -22.76
N PHE A 272 -5.97 -10.69 -22.91
CA PHE A 272 -5.93 -9.52 -23.78
C PHE A 272 -4.96 -9.81 -24.92
N GLY A 273 -5.45 -9.85 -26.17
CA GLY A 273 -4.66 -10.34 -27.31
C GLY A 273 -3.86 -9.29 -28.09
N SER A 274 -4.15 -8.00 -27.91
CA SER A 274 -3.60 -6.91 -28.73
C SER A 274 -3.03 -5.79 -27.86
N VAL A 275 -2.18 -6.16 -26.90
CA VAL A 275 -1.51 -5.21 -26.01
C VAL A 275 -0.24 -4.68 -26.68
N VAL A 276 -0.22 -3.40 -27.00
CA VAL A 276 0.89 -2.78 -27.74
C VAL A 276 1.99 -2.30 -26.80
N ALA A 277 3.24 -2.66 -27.13
CA ALA A 277 4.47 -2.11 -26.54
C ALA A 277 5.43 -1.63 -27.64
N SER A 278 6.15 -0.53 -27.38
CA SER A 278 7.09 0.09 -28.33
C SER A 278 8.53 -0.38 -28.13
N SER A 279 8.84 -1.02 -27.00
CA SER A 279 10.14 -1.66 -26.75
C SER A 279 9.97 -3.02 -26.07
N GLU A 280 10.98 -3.88 -26.18
CA GLU A 280 11.00 -5.20 -25.56
C GLU A 280 11.35 -5.17 -24.06
N GLY A 281 11.06 -6.26 -23.36
CA GLY A 281 11.45 -6.53 -21.98
C GLY A 281 10.43 -6.05 -20.94
N LYS A 282 10.93 -5.76 -19.75
CA LYS A 282 10.14 -5.38 -18.59
C LYS A 282 9.43 -4.04 -18.77
N LYS A 283 8.15 -4.01 -18.39
CA LYS A 283 7.29 -2.83 -18.43
C LYS A 283 6.69 -2.51 -17.07
N LEU A 284 6.49 -1.22 -16.86
CA LEU A 284 5.61 -0.74 -15.81
C LEU A 284 4.16 -0.96 -16.24
N VAL A 285 3.41 -1.70 -15.43
CA VAL A 285 1.98 -1.95 -15.65
C VAL A 285 1.20 -1.38 -14.47
N GLY A 286 0.25 -0.50 -14.74
CA GLY A 286 -0.73 -0.02 -13.77
C GLY A 286 -1.98 -0.86 -13.88
N VAL A 287 -2.25 -1.73 -12.90
CA VAL A 287 -3.42 -2.61 -12.90
C VAL A 287 -4.50 -1.99 -12.03
N ASP A 288 -5.66 -1.73 -12.63
CA ASP A 288 -6.87 -1.33 -11.92
C ASP A 288 -7.61 -2.59 -11.45
N PHE A 289 -7.78 -2.70 -10.15
CA PHE A 289 -8.30 -3.91 -9.50
C PHE A 289 -9.29 -3.54 -8.40
N ILE A 290 -10.12 -4.51 -8.02
CA ILE A 290 -10.99 -4.42 -6.86
C ILE A 290 -10.74 -5.60 -5.92
N ASN A 291 -10.49 -5.29 -4.66
CA ASN A 291 -10.40 -6.25 -3.59
C ASN A 291 -10.98 -5.64 -2.31
N TYR A 292 -12.07 -6.24 -1.81
CA TYR A 292 -12.69 -5.88 -0.55
C TYR A 292 -12.85 -7.11 0.37
N GLU A 293 -11.88 -8.04 0.28
CA GLU A 293 -11.82 -9.19 1.17
C GLU A 293 -11.09 -8.84 2.47
N LEU A 294 -11.86 -8.33 3.44
CA LEU A 294 -11.38 -8.11 4.80
C LEU A 294 -11.27 -9.45 5.53
N ALA A 295 -10.07 -9.80 5.98
CA ALA A 295 -9.75 -11.07 6.61
C ALA A 295 -10.18 -11.11 8.09
N LEU A 296 -11.47 -10.91 8.37
CA LEU A 296 -12.00 -10.80 9.73
C LEU A 296 -11.90 -12.12 10.50
N ASP A 297 -12.36 -13.22 9.88
CA ASP A 297 -12.39 -14.55 10.52
C ASP A 297 -10.99 -15.18 10.62
N SER A 298 -10.07 -14.81 9.73
CA SER A 298 -8.71 -15.36 9.66
C SER A 298 -7.64 -14.40 10.18
N ALA A 299 -8.02 -13.27 10.78
CA ALA A 299 -7.09 -12.21 11.19
C ALA A 299 -6.05 -12.65 12.20
N TRP A 300 -6.38 -13.60 13.08
CA TRP A 300 -5.46 -14.14 14.10
C TRP A 300 -4.63 -15.32 13.58
N ASP A 301 -4.88 -15.77 12.35
CA ASP A 301 -4.17 -16.87 11.69
C ASP A 301 -3.33 -16.36 10.52
N TRP A 302 -3.85 -16.50 9.29
CA TRP A 302 -3.14 -16.25 8.03
C TRP A 302 -3.83 -15.23 7.13
N GLY A 303 -4.84 -14.52 7.64
CA GLY A 303 -5.49 -13.43 6.95
C GLY A 303 -4.50 -12.33 6.57
N SER A 304 -4.43 -11.98 5.28
CA SER A 304 -3.46 -11.01 4.77
C SER A 304 -4.09 -9.70 4.31
N ASN A 305 -5.41 -9.63 4.18
CA ASN A 305 -6.13 -8.56 3.46
C ASN A 305 -5.60 -8.36 2.03
N THR A 306 -5.12 -9.43 1.41
CA THR A 306 -4.67 -9.44 0.02
C THR A 306 -5.32 -10.58 -0.75
N ARG A 307 -5.61 -10.33 -2.02
CA ARG A 307 -5.86 -11.41 -2.99
C ARG A 307 -4.70 -11.52 -3.97
N ASN A 308 -4.45 -12.73 -4.45
CA ASN A 308 -3.33 -13.01 -5.35
C ASN A 308 -3.83 -13.27 -6.78
N MET A 309 -3.14 -12.69 -7.75
CA MET A 309 -3.36 -12.93 -9.17
C MET A 309 -2.03 -13.17 -9.86
N THR A 310 -2.02 -14.03 -10.88
CA THR A 310 -0.86 -14.19 -11.76
C THR A 310 -1.05 -13.40 -13.04
N ILE A 311 0.07 -12.86 -13.54
CA ILE A 311 0.12 -12.13 -14.80
C ILE A 311 1.23 -12.75 -15.65
N ALA A 312 0.88 -13.13 -16.87
CA ALA A 312 1.80 -13.67 -17.87
C ALA A 312 1.72 -12.84 -19.15
N VAL A 313 2.85 -12.66 -19.83
CA VAL A 313 2.95 -11.97 -21.12
C VAL A 313 3.49 -12.94 -22.15
N ASN A 314 2.78 -13.07 -23.28
CA ASN A 314 3.09 -14.02 -24.35
C ASN A 314 3.24 -15.46 -23.80
N ASP A 315 4.31 -16.14 -24.18
CA ASP A 315 4.65 -17.49 -23.69
C ASP A 315 5.51 -17.47 -22.41
N GLY A 316 5.60 -16.32 -21.72
CA GLY A 316 6.35 -16.16 -20.48
C GLY A 316 5.69 -16.82 -19.28
N ASP A 317 6.50 -17.17 -18.28
CA ASP A 317 6.01 -17.77 -17.04
C ASP A 317 5.13 -16.77 -16.25
N PRO A 318 3.97 -17.21 -15.71
CA PRO A 318 3.12 -16.35 -14.90
C PRO A 318 3.82 -15.93 -13.61
N LYS A 319 3.84 -14.62 -13.34
CA LYS A 319 4.34 -14.05 -12.08
C LYS A 319 3.19 -13.69 -11.13
N ARG A 320 3.33 -13.99 -9.83
CA ARG A 320 2.31 -13.70 -8.81
C ARG A 320 2.42 -12.27 -8.27
N TRP A 321 1.26 -11.65 -8.06
CA TRP A 321 1.12 -10.33 -7.42
C TRP A 321 0.04 -10.37 -6.34
N ALA A 322 0.33 -9.75 -5.20
CA ALA A 322 -0.56 -9.64 -4.05
C ALA A 322 -1.19 -8.24 -4.01
N PHE A 323 -2.48 -8.18 -4.28
CA PHE A 323 -3.26 -6.95 -4.35
C PHE A 323 -3.88 -6.65 -2.97
N PRO A 324 -3.63 -5.47 -2.38
CA PRO A 324 -4.18 -5.06 -1.08
C PRO A 324 -5.69 -4.79 -1.16
N ILE A 325 -6.31 -4.22 -0.13
CA ILE A 325 -7.66 -3.67 -0.24
C ILE A 325 -7.65 -2.47 -1.20
N SER A 326 -8.66 -2.37 -2.07
CA SER A 326 -8.75 -1.32 -3.10
C SER A 326 -9.65 -0.13 -2.70
N GLY A 327 -10.58 -0.33 -1.78
CA GLY A 327 -11.60 0.67 -1.48
C GLY A 327 -12.55 0.26 -0.36
N GLY A 328 -13.68 0.95 -0.31
CA GLY A 328 -14.76 0.80 0.65
C GLY A 328 -15.71 -0.36 0.38
N ASP A 329 -15.71 -0.93 -0.83
CA ASP A 329 -16.62 -2.01 -1.21
C ASP A 329 -16.08 -2.86 -2.39
N TRP A 330 -16.91 -3.78 -2.90
CA TRP A 330 -16.59 -4.62 -4.06
C TRP A 330 -16.75 -3.90 -5.43
N PHE A 331 -16.86 -2.59 -5.47
CA PHE A 331 -17.04 -1.80 -6.70
C PHE A 331 -16.06 -0.63 -6.82
N GLU A 332 -15.39 -0.25 -5.73
CA GLU A 332 -14.35 0.78 -5.70
C GLU A 332 -12.97 0.21 -6.08
N SER A 333 -12.50 0.62 -7.26
CA SER A 333 -11.20 0.24 -7.81
C SER A 333 -10.05 1.02 -7.19
N ASP A 334 -8.86 0.41 -7.10
CA ASP A 334 -7.58 1.13 -6.97
C ASP A 334 -6.61 0.67 -8.03
N ARG A 335 -5.51 1.42 -8.17
CA ARG A 335 -4.43 1.09 -9.08
C ARG A 335 -3.20 0.63 -8.33
N LEU A 336 -2.72 -0.57 -8.64
CA LEU A 336 -1.41 -1.04 -8.22
C LEU A 336 -0.45 -1.02 -9.40
N PHE A 337 0.67 -0.33 -9.24
CA PHE A 337 1.76 -0.40 -10.21
C PHE A 337 2.68 -1.58 -9.89
N ILE A 338 3.06 -2.32 -10.93
CA ILE A 338 3.91 -3.50 -10.87
C ILE A 338 4.83 -3.55 -12.10
N GLU A 339 5.84 -4.41 -12.06
CA GLU A 339 6.77 -4.61 -13.18
C GLU A 339 6.60 -5.98 -13.80
N VAL A 340 6.16 -6.02 -15.05
CA VAL A 340 5.84 -7.26 -15.77
C VAL A 340 6.80 -7.41 -16.94
N ASP A 341 7.45 -8.57 -17.06
CA ASP A 341 8.41 -8.88 -18.11
C ASP A 341 7.78 -9.70 -19.25
N GLY A 342 8.50 -9.85 -20.36
CA GLY A 342 8.11 -10.68 -21.50
C GLY A 342 7.45 -9.93 -22.66
N PHE A 343 7.38 -8.59 -22.61
CA PHE A 343 6.88 -7.80 -23.73
C PHE A 343 7.86 -7.81 -24.90
N VAL A 344 7.32 -7.83 -26.12
CA VAL A 344 8.03 -7.62 -27.38
C VAL A 344 7.47 -6.40 -28.08
N VAL A 345 8.24 -5.85 -29.03
CA VAL A 345 7.78 -4.74 -29.87
C VAL A 345 6.56 -5.17 -30.70
N GLY A 346 5.48 -4.40 -30.63
CA GLY A 346 4.23 -4.69 -31.32
C GLY A 346 3.16 -5.24 -30.39
N GLU A 347 2.33 -6.14 -30.91
CA GLU A 347 1.22 -6.75 -30.15
C GLU A 347 1.70 -7.88 -29.25
N ASN A 348 1.17 -7.90 -28.03
CA ASN A 348 1.45 -8.88 -26.99
C ASN A 348 0.15 -9.47 -26.48
N GLN A 349 0.22 -10.73 -26.07
CA GLN A 349 -0.83 -11.34 -25.25
C GLN A 349 -0.54 -11.09 -23.78
N VAL A 350 -1.50 -10.60 -23.01
CA VAL A 350 -1.40 -10.49 -21.55
C VAL A 350 -2.53 -11.29 -20.91
N VAL A 351 -2.17 -12.15 -19.96
CA VAL A 351 -3.10 -13.08 -19.30
C VAL A 351 -3.11 -12.84 -17.80
N PHE A 352 -4.29 -12.55 -17.26
CA PHE A 352 -4.56 -12.45 -15.83
C PHE A 352 -5.29 -13.71 -15.37
N ALA A 353 -4.84 -14.33 -14.28
CA ALA A 353 -5.41 -15.59 -13.79
C ALA A 353 -5.34 -15.76 -12.27
N THR A 354 -6.08 -16.73 -11.73
CA THR A 354 -5.98 -17.12 -10.32
C THR A 354 -4.58 -17.63 -9.96
N SER A 355 -4.08 -17.24 -8.79
CA SER A 355 -2.88 -17.84 -8.17
C SER A 355 -3.27 -19.00 -7.26
N GLY A 356 -3.14 -20.24 -7.73
CA GLY A 356 -3.51 -21.43 -6.94
C GLY A 356 -5.02 -21.63 -6.84
N ASN A 357 -5.52 -21.97 -5.65
CA ASN A 357 -6.93 -22.34 -5.41
C ASN A 357 -7.75 -21.24 -4.72
N VAL A 358 -7.20 -20.03 -4.58
CA VAL A 358 -7.86 -18.88 -3.96
C VAL A 358 -8.37 -17.89 -5.00
N PRO A 359 -9.49 -17.20 -4.74
CA PRO A 359 -9.97 -16.13 -5.61
C PRO A 359 -8.92 -15.04 -5.83
N ALA A 360 -8.80 -14.56 -7.07
CA ALA A 360 -8.04 -13.36 -7.38
C ALA A 360 -8.86 -12.08 -7.06
N PRO A 361 -8.24 -10.90 -6.97
CA PRO A 361 -8.97 -9.64 -7.05
C PRO A 361 -9.79 -9.60 -8.35
N ASP A 362 -10.85 -8.81 -8.35
CA ASP A 362 -11.56 -8.51 -9.59
C ASP A 362 -10.68 -7.57 -10.43
N LEU A 363 -10.61 -7.81 -11.75
CA LEU A 363 -9.85 -6.97 -12.68
C LEU A 363 -10.79 -5.92 -13.27
N VAL A 364 -10.35 -4.66 -13.37
CA VAL A 364 -11.09 -3.55 -14.03
C VAL A 364 -10.43 -3.15 -15.35
N GLY A 365 -9.11 -3.22 -15.41
CA GLY A 365 -8.33 -3.01 -16.62
C GLY A 365 -6.87 -2.71 -16.25
N PHE A 366 -6.08 -2.29 -17.23
CA PHE A 366 -4.70 -1.91 -16.97
C PHE A 366 -4.14 -0.99 -18.06
N GLU A 367 -3.01 -0.37 -17.74
CA GLU A 367 -2.19 0.39 -18.68
C GLU A 367 -0.75 -0.13 -18.68
N VAL A 368 -0.11 -0.05 -19.84
CA VAL A 368 1.33 -0.31 -20.01
C VAL A 368 2.02 1.03 -20.22
N PHE A 369 3.10 1.28 -19.47
CA PHE A 369 3.84 2.54 -19.50
C PHE A 369 5.23 2.34 -20.11
N GLU A 370 5.63 3.29 -20.97
CA GLU A 370 7.00 3.39 -21.54
C GLU A 370 7.47 4.83 -21.72
#